data_AF-A0AA91RK38-F1
#
_entry.id   AF-A0AA91RK38-F1
#
_cell.length_a   1.000
_cell.length_b   1.000
_cell.length_c   1.000
_cell.angle_alpha   90.00
_cell.angle_beta   90.00
_cell.angle_gamma   90.00
#
_symmetry.space_group_name_H-M   'P 1'
#
loop_
_entity.id
_entity.type
_entity.pdbx_description
1 polymer ?
#
loop_
_entity_poly.entity_id
_entity_poly.type
_entity_poly.pdbx_seq_one_letter_code
_entity_poly.pdbx_strand_id
1 'polypeptide(L)'
;MQVRSHAAQLRELGGRYGVTELAFASAGRLIGRIDNDRDLFDMFELQRAATDLVGGEIVLFSADALANENVSPDLQSAARM
;
A
#
# COMPACT_ATOMS: atom_id res chain seq x y z
N MET A 1 1.58 9.54 12.47
CA MET A 1 0.20 9.23 12.90
C MET A 1 -0.85 9.43 11.80
N GLN A 2 -0.66 10.33 10.83
CA GLN A 2 -1.71 10.68 9.84
C GLN A 2 -2.11 9.56 8.86
N VAL A 3 -1.22 8.66 8.40
CA VAL A 3 -1.65 7.66 7.40
C VAL A 3 -2.72 6.70 7.97
N ARG A 4 -2.59 6.32 9.26
CA ARG A 4 -3.56 5.45 9.94
C ARG A 4 -4.95 6.07 10.08
N SER A 5 -5.06 7.40 10.19
CA SER A 5 -6.36 8.06 10.23
C SER A 5 -7.09 8.05 8.88
N HIS A 6 -6.39 7.73 7.79
CA HIS A 6 -6.96 7.63 6.44
C HIS A 6 -7.25 6.19 6.00
N ALA A 7 -7.20 5.20 6.91
CA ALA A 7 -7.28 3.78 6.57
C ALA A 7 -8.52 3.42 5.72
N ALA A 8 -9.69 3.96 6.05
CA ALA A 8 -10.92 3.72 5.29
C ALA A 8 -10.84 4.26 3.86
N GLN A 9 -10.35 5.50 3.69
CA GLN A 9 -10.20 6.13 2.38
C GLN A 9 -9.11 5.44 1.54
N LEU A 10 -8.03 4.98 2.17
CA LEU A 10 -6.98 4.20 1.51
C LEU A 10 -7.50 2.85 1.01
N ARG A 11 -8.33 2.16 1.80
CA ARG A 11 -9.02 0.93 1.36
C ARG A 11 -9.96 1.18 0.19
N GLU A 12 -10.69 2.31 0.21
CA GLU A 12 -11.56 2.69 -0.90
C GLU A 12 -10.75 2.96 -2.18
N LEU A 13 -9.66 3.73 -2.08
CA LEU A 13 -8.75 3.98 -3.20
C LEU A 13 -8.16 2.66 -3.72
N GLY A 14 -7.72 1.77 -2.84
CA GLY A 14 -7.23 0.44 -3.21
C GLY A 14 -8.22 -0.31 -4.08
N GLY A 15 -9.49 -0.36 -3.69
CA GLY A 15 -10.55 -0.98 -4.48
C GLY A 15 -10.74 -0.38 -5.87
N ARG A 16 -10.56 0.93 -6.05
CA ARG A 16 -10.66 1.59 -7.37
C ARG A 16 -9.54 1.21 -8.32
N TYR A 17 -8.35 0.93 -7.78
CA TYR A 17 -7.15 0.55 -8.55
C TYR A 17 -6.89 -0.97 -8.56
N GLY A 18 -7.81 -1.79 -8.04
CA GLY A 18 -7.61 -3.25 -7.98
C GLY A 18 -6.44 -3.66 -7.10
N VAL A 19 -6.17 -2.90 -6.04
CA VAL A 19 -5.17 -3.22 -5.01
C VAL A 19 -5.87 -3.48 -3.69
N THR A 20 -5.80 -4.72 -3.23
CA THR A 20 -6.50 -5.23 -2.06
C THR A 20 -5.53 -5.60 -0.94
N GLU A 21 -6.07 -6.09 0.18
CA GLU A 21 -5.30 -6.51 1.37
C GLU A 21 -4.28 -5.47 1.87
N LEU A 22 -4.65 -4.19 1.83
CA LEU A 22 -3.76 -3.13 2.29
C LEU A 22 -3.33 -3.32 3.74
N ALA A 23 -2.03 -3.13 3.98
CA ALA A 23 -1.42 -3.22 5.30
C ALA A 23 -0.43 -2.07 5.54
N PHE A 24 -0.37 -1.61 6.79
CA PHE A 24 0.61 -0.65 7.27
C PHE A 24 1.89 -1.35 7.69
N ALA A 25 3.01 -1.05 7.04
CA ALA A 25 4.33 -1.53 7.46
C ALA A 25 4.95 -0.57 8.49
N SER A 26 5.36 0.61 8.03
CA SER A 26 5.94 1.67 8.84
C SER A 26 5.42 3.04 8.40
N ALA A 27 5.95 4.12 8.95
CA ALA A 27 5.48 5.47 8.64
C ALA A 27 5.61 5.74 7.12
N GLY A 28 4.48 5.98 6.45
CA GLY A 28 4.44 6.23 5.00
C GLY A 28 4.62 4.99 4.12
N ARG A 29 4.80 3.78 4.69
CA ARG A 29 5.01 2.56 3.91
C ARG A 29 3.81 1.63 4.01
N LEU A 30 3.27 1.28 2.85
CA LEU A 30 2.11 0.39 2.70
C LEU A 30 2.48 -0.86 1.92
N ILE A 31 1.75 -1.94 2.17
CA ILE A 31 1.76 -3.15 1.34
C ILE A 31 0.36 -3.33 0.77
N GLY A 32 0.26 -3.77 -0.48
CA GLY A 32 -1.00 -4.16 -1.10
C GLY A 32 -0.82 -5.34 -2.05
N ARG A 33 -1.86 -6.16 -2.19
CA ARG A 33 -1.91 -7.19 -3.23
C ARG A 33 -2.56 -6.59 -4.47
N ILE A 34 -1.94 -6.75 -5.61
CA ILE A 34 -2.54 -6.39 -6.89
C ILE A 34 -3.41 -7.54 -7.41
N ASP A 35 -4.57 -7.21 -7.96
CA ASP A 35 -5.45 -8.18 -8.60
C ASP A 35 -4.81 -8.74 -9.90
N ASN A 36 -5.14 -9.98 -10.25
CA ASN A 36 -4.46 -10.72 -11.33
C ASN A 36 -4.62 -10.10 -12.74
N ASP A 37 -5.61 -9.23 -12.94
CA ASP A 37 -5.91 -8.53 -14.19
C ASP A 37 -5.34 -7.10 -14.23
N ARG A 38 -4.57 -6.72 -13.21
CA ARG A 38 -3.96 -5.39 -13.05
C ARG A 38 -2.44 -5.47 -13.12
N ASP A 39 -1.80 -4.31 -13.27
CA ASP A 39 -0.34 -4.23 -13.33
C ASP A 39 0.27 -3.15 -12.42
N LEU A 40 1.60 -3.11 -12.37
CA LEU A 40 2.33 -2.20 -11.48
C LEU A 40 2.01 -0.72 -11.72
N PHE A 41 1.46 -0.35 -12.86
CA PHE A 41 0.95 1.00 -13.12
C PHE A 41 -0.25 1.33 -12.24
N ASP A 42 -1.19 0.40 -12.04
CA ASP A 42 -2.31 0.61 -11.11
C ASP A 42 -1.82 0.82 -9.67
N MET A 43 -0.76 0.12 -9.26
CA MET A 43 -0.12 0.34 -7.95
C MET A 43 0.52 1.73 -7.85
N PHE A 44 1.17 2.20 -8.92
CA PHE A 44 1.75 3.54 -8.96
C PHE A 44 0.67 4.62 -8.87
N GLU A 45 -0.45 4.47 -9.60
CA GLU A 45 -1.57 5.39 -9.54
C GLU A 45 -2.21 5.42 -8.14
N LEU A 46 -2.35 4.27 -7.47
CA LEU A 46 -2.76 4.22 -6.08
C LEU A 46 -1.77 4.94 -5.16
N GLN A 47 -0.46 4.72 -5.31
CA GLN A 47 0.55 5.37 -4.48
C GLN A 47 0.47 6.90 -4.61
N ARG A 48 0.30 7.39 -5.84
CA ARG A 48 0.11 8.81 -6.12
C ARG A 48 -1.15 9.35 -5.43
N ALA A 49 -2.30 8.71 -5.63
CA ALA A 49 -3.56 9.11 -5.01
C ALA A 49 -3.50 9.06 -3.47
N ALA A 50 -2.81 8.08 -2.90
CA ALA A 50 -2.59 7.95 -1.46
C ALA A 50 -1.70 9.08 -0.91
N THR A 51 -0.64 9.45 -1.65
CA THR A 51 0.24 10.58 -1.32
C THR A 51 -0.55 11.89 -1.28
N ASP A 52 -1.39 12.13 -2.29
CA ASP A 52 -2.25 13.31 -2.37
C ASP A 52 -3.27 13.35 -1.23
N LEU A 53 -3.91 12.21 -0.91
CA LEU A 53 -4.88 12.08 0.17
C LEU A 53 -4.26 12.37 1.55
N VAL A 54 -3.08 11.81 1.81
CA VAL A 54 -2.42 11.91 3.11
C VAL A 54 -1.72 13.27 3.27
N GLY A 55 -1.40 13.95 2.16
CA GLY A 55 -0.61 15.18 2.17
C GLY A 55 0.86 14.95 2.54
N GLY A 56 1.38 13.75 2.26
CA GLY A 56 2.74 13.33 2.62
C GLY A 56 3.16 12.08 1.86
N GLU A 57 4.48 11.84 1.79
CA GLU A 57 5.05 10.75 1.01
C GLU A 57 4.50 9.38 1.43
N ILE A 58 3.92 8.66 0.47
CA ILE A 58 3.55 7.25 0.59
C ILE A 58 4.37 6.43 -0.39
N VAL A 59 4.91 5.31 0.09
CA VAL A 59 5.54 4.27 -0.72
C VAL A 59 4.73 2.99 -0.59
N LEU A 60 4.32 2.43 -1.72
CA LEU A 60 3.51 1.22 -1.79
C LEU A 60 4.33 0.06 -2.35
N PHE A 61 4.33 -1.06 -1.63
CA PHE A 61 4.99 -2.31 -2.04
C PHE A 61 3.94 -3.36 -2.42
N SER A 62 4.22 -4.15 -3.46
CA SER A 62 3.42 -5.34 -3.74
C SER A 62 3.58 -6.36 -2.61
N ALA A 63 2.52 -7.08 -2.27
CA ALA A 63 2.57 -8.23 -1.37
C ALA A 63 3.60 -9.28 -1.84
N ASP A 64 3.83 -9.39 -3.15
CA ASP A 64 4.84 -10.31 -3.70
C ASP A 64 6.27 -9.90 -3.31
N ALA A 65 6.49 -8.62 -2.96
CA ALA A 65 7.79 -8.17 -2.45
C ALA A 65 8.16 -8.82 -1.11
N LEU A 66 7.19 -9.40 -0.39
CA LEU A 66 7.44 -10.18 0.83
C LEU A 66 8.15 -11.50 0.56
N ALA A 67 8.11 -12.02 -0.67
CA ALA A 67 8.84 -13.23 -1.05
C ALA A 67 10.34 -12.98 -1.31
N ASN A 68 10.78 -11.72 -1.33
CA ASN A 68 12.19 -11.39 -1.58
C ASN A 68 13.05 -11.72 -0.36
N GLU A 69 14.20 -12.35 -0.59
CA GLU A 69 15.16 -12.77 0.45
C GLU A 69 15.63 -11.60 1.34
N ASN A 70 15.71 -10.40 0.77
CA ASN A 70 16.20 -9.18 1.44
C ASN A 70 15.07 -8.20 1.80
N VAL A 71 13.83 -8.70 1.98
CA VAL A 71 12.71 -7.84 2.35
C VAL A 71 12.93 -7.19 3.72
N SER A 72 12.69 -5.88 3.80
CA SER A 72 12.92 -5.13 5.04
C SER A 72 12.00 -5.62 6.18
N PRO A 73 12.48 -5.71 7.44
CA PRO A 73 11.72 -6.29 8.55
C PRO A 73 10.38 -5.61 8.85
N ASP A 74 10.26 -4.31 8.55
CA ASP A 74 9.03 -3.56 8.74
C ASP A 74 7.92 -3.99 7.76
N LEU A 75 8.28 -4.40 6.54
CA LEU A 75 7.33 -4.97 5.59
C LEU A 75 6.84 -6.34 6.06
N GLN A 76 7.73 -7.16 6.62
CA GLN A 76 7.36 -8.46 7.18
C GLN A 76 6.39 -8.35 8.36
N SER A 77 6.49 -7.25 9.11
CA SER A 77 5.66 -6.98 10.30
C SER A 77 4.42 -6.15 9.99
N ALA A 78 4.05 -5.98 8.73
CA ALA A 78 2.94 -5.13 8.34
C ALA A 78 1.60 -5.61 8.91
N ALA A 79 0.78 -4.66 9.36
CA ALA A 79 -0.52 -4.92 9.96
C ALA A 79 -1.65 -4.47 9.03
N ARG A 80 -2.63 -5.34 8.78
CA ARG A 80 -3.79 -5.05 7.93
C ARG A 80 -4.58 -3.81 8.39
N MET A 81 -5.17 -3.13 7.41
CA MET A 81 -6.05 -1.96 7.57
C MET A 81 -7.52 -2.31 7.83
#